data_AF-A0A7Y8HAH9-F1
#
_entry.id   AF-A0A7Y8HAH9-F1
#
_cell.length_a   1.000
_cell.length_b   1.000
_cell.length_c   1.000
_cell.angle_alpha   90.00
_cell.angle_beta   90.00
_cell.angle_gamma   90.00
#
_symmetry.space_group_name_H-M   'P 1'
#
loop_
_entity.id
_entity.type
_entity.pdbx_description
1 polymer ?
#
loop_
_entity_poly.entity_id
_entity_poly.type
_entity_poly.pdbx_seq_one_letter_code
_entity_poly.pdbx_strand_id
1 'polypeptide(L)'
;MSIFDLRQSVIDEYSKYVQSFLSIADERVRAFIEESLLRNQALWPDALLQLNPSYETALAIKDLINEGKLHPLCAEIFREDGKESIRLYRHQQEAIEKALNRKHFVVTSGTGSGKTLTYFVPIFDAILRTQPEQTKNCLPDERIG
;
A
#
# COMPACT_ATOMS: atom_id res chain seq x y z
N MET A 1 -22.20 -22.14 -18.12
CA MET A 1 -20.97 -22.20 -17.31
C MET A 1 -20.91 -20.93 -16.49
N SER A 2 -21.03 -21.04 -15.18
CA SER A 2 -20.94 -19.94 -14.23
C SER A 2 -19.47 -19.58 -13.93
N ILE A 3 -19.23 -18.38 -13.43
CA ILE A 3 -17.91 -17.98 -12.90
C ILE A 3 -17.45 -18.90 -11.77
N PHE A 4 -18.39 -19.47 -11.01
CA PHE A 4 -18.11 -20.45 -9.96
C PHE A 4 -17.68 -21.80 -10.53
N ASP A 5 -18.30 -22.24 -11.63
CA ASP A 5 -17.91 -23.49 -12.31
C ASP A 5 -16.50 -23.39 -12.88
N LEU A 6 -16.16 -22.23 -13.46
CA LEU A 6 -14.82 -21.94 -13.99
C LEU A 6 -13.78 -21.91 -12.86
N ARG A 7 -14.09 -21.26 -11.72
CA ARG A 7 -13.20 -21.29 -10.55
C ARG A 7 -12.96 -22.73 -10.12
N GLN A 8 -14.00 -23.55 -10.00
CA GLN A 8 -13.88 -24.92 -9.55
C GLN A 8 -12.97 -25.73 -10.49
N SER A 9 -13.19 -25.64 -11.81
CA SER A 9 -12.35 -26.36 -12.77
C SER A 9 -10.88 -25.95 -12.72
N VAL A 10 -10.61 -24.64 -12.56
CA VAL A 10 -9.23 -24.12 -12.46
C VAL A 10 -8.55 -24.61 -11.17
N ILE A 11 -9.25 -24.57 -10.04
CA ILE A 11 -8.72 -25.06 -8.76
C ILE A 11 -8.45 -26.56 -8.82
N ASP A 12 -9.36 -27.34 -9.40
CA ASP A 12 -9.22 -28.79 -9.52
C ASP A 12 -8.02 -29.19 -10.39
N GLU A 13 -7.82 -28.49 -11.51
CA GLU A 13 -6.68 -28.73 -12.40
C GLU A 13 -5.34 -28.35 -11.74
N TYR A 14 -5.30 -27.19 -11.07
CA TYR A 14 -4.11 -26.75 -10.35
C TYR A 14 -3.77 -27.67 -9.17
N SER A 15 -4.77 -28.16 -8.43
CA SER A 15 -4.59 -29.10 -7.33
C SER A 15 -3.91 -30.39 -7.81
N LYS A 16 -4.40 -30.98 -8.90
CA LYS A 16 -3.80 -32.18 -9.51
C LYS A 16 -2.36 -31.94 -9.96
N TYR A 17 -2.10 -30.78 -10.56
CA TYR A 17 -0.76 -30.38 -10.97
C TYR A 17 0.20 -30.31 -9.78
N VAL A 18 -0.16 -29.63 -8.69
CA VAL A 18 0.68 -29.52 -7.48
C VAL A 18 0.94 -30.90 -6.86
N GLN A 19 -0.09 -31.73 -6.75
CA GLN A 19 0.03 -33.10 -6.22
C GLN A 19 1.01 -33.97 -7.03
N SER A 20 1.11 -33.74 -8.35
CA SER A 20 2.02 -34.51 -9.20
C SER A 20 3.51 -34.34 -8.84
N PHE A 21 3.88 -33.24 -8.15
CA PHE A 21 5.25 -33.02 -7.67
C PHE A 21 5.51 -33.61 -6.28
N LEU A 22 4.47 -34.06 -5.56
CA LEU A 22 4.58 -34.54 -4.19
C LEU A 22 4.72 -36.06 -4.18
N SER A 23 5.95 -36.55 -4.31
CA SER A 23 6.27 -37.97 -4.04
C SER A 23 6.68 -38.14 -2.57
N ILE A 24 5.74 -38.60 -1.74
CA ILE A 24 5.95 -38.78 -0.30
C ILE A 24 5.97 -40.27 0.01
N ALA A 25 7.09 -40.77 0.54
CA ALA A 25 7.26 -42.19 0.88
C ALA A 25 6.67 -42.56 2.26
N ASP A 26 6.62 -41.62 3.21
CA ASP A 26 6.04 -41.85 4.54
C ASP A 26 4.52 -41.66 4.50
N GLU A 27 3.78 -42.73 4.81
CA GLU A 27 2.32 -42.75 4.76
C GLU A 27 1.68 -41.72 5.71
N ARG A 28 2.30 -41.45 6.87
CA ARG A 28 1.76 -40.48 7.84
C ARG A 28 1.87 -39.06 7.29
N VAL A 29 2.99 -38.77 6.64
CA VAL A 29 3.23 -37.46 6.01
C VAL A 29 2.31 -37.28 4.81
N ARG A 30 2.09 -38.34 4.01
CA ARG A 30 1.14 -38.32 2.90
C ARG A 30 -0.28 -38.03 3.41
N ALA A 31 -0.75 -38.75 4.42
CA ALA A 31 -2.08 -38.57 4.97
C ALA A 31 -2.29 -37.14 5.53
N PHE A 32 -1.28 -36.59 6.22
CA PHE A 32 -1.33 -35.22 6.73
C PHE A 32 -1.41 -34.18 5.60
N ILE A 33 -0.65 -34.37 4.53
CA ILE A 33 -0.63 -33.46 3.39
C ILE A 33 -1.94 -33.56 2.61
N GLU A 34 -2.45 -34.77 2.35
CA GLU A 34 -3.76 -34.96 1.71
C GLU A 34 -4.88 -34.32 2.54
N GLU A 35 -4.88 -34.50 3.86
CA GLU A 35 -5.86 -33.87 4.75
C GLU A 35 -5.76 -32.34 4.70
N SER A 36 -4.56 -31.79 4.78
CA SER A 36 -4.32 -30.34 4.77
C SER A 36 -4.66 -29.70 3.42
N LEU A 37 -4.38 -30.37 2.31
CA LEU A 37 -4.62 -29.87 0.96
C LEU A 37 -6.08 -30.04 0.54
N LEU A 38 -6.66 -31.22 0.74
CA LEU A 38 -7.99 -31.56 0.23
C LEU A 38 -9.12 -31.09 1.16
N ARG A 39 -8.98 -31.28 2.48
CA ARG A 39 -10.06 -30.93 3.42
C ARG A 39 -9.99 -29.49 3.88
N ASN A 40 -8.79 -28.99 4.15
CA ASN A 40 -8.63 -27.64 4.70
C ASN A 40 -8.44 -26.56 3.62
N GLN A 41 -8.39 -26.93 2.33
CA GLN A 41 -8.18 -26.03 1.18
C GLN A 41 -7.01 -25.04 1.42
N ALA A 42 -5.97 -25.48 2.12
CA ALA A 42 -4.95 -24.58 2.67
C ALA A 42 -4.19 -23.79 1.58
N LEU A 43 -4.10 -24.36 0.37
CA LEU A 43 -3.45 -23.70 -0.78
C LEU A 43 -4.39 -22.83 -1.63
N TRP A 44 -5.70 -23.03 -1.52
CA TRP A 44 -6.71 -22.31 -2.33
C TRP A 44 -7.91 -21.94 -1.45
N PRO A 45 -7.71 -21.08 -0.43
CA PRO A 45 -8.81 -20.64 0.42
C PRO A 45 -9.91 -19.96 -0.40
N ASP A 46 -11.09 -19.86 0.19
CA ASP A 46 -12.18 -19.11 -0.41
C ASP A 46 -11.81 -17.65 -0.65
N ALA A 47 -12.46 -17.07 -1.65
CA ALA A 47 -12.25 -15.67 -1.99
C ALA A 47 -12.50 -14.80 -0.75
N LEU A 48 -11.48 -14.07 -0.32
CA LEU A 48 -11.59 -13.13 0.79
C LEU A 48 -12.53 -11.99 0.38
N LEU A 49 -13.78 -12.07 0.80
CA LEU A 49 -14.77 -11.00 0.64
C LEU A 49 -14.56 -9.96 1.74
N GLN A 50 -13.76 -8.94 1.45
CA GLN A 50 -13.56 -7.83 2.35
C GLN A 50 -14.48 -6.67 1.96
N LEU A 51 -15.43 -6.34 2.83
CA LEU A 51 -16.18 -5.08 2.73
C LEU A 51 -15.24 -3.95 3.12
N ASN A 52 -14.94 -3.06 2.17
CA ASN A 52 -14.14 -1.86 2.42
C ASN A 52 -15.08 -0.65 2.44
N PRO A 53 -15.74 -0.34 3.58
CA PRO A 53 -16.57 0.84 3.68
C PRO A 53 -15.72 2.07 3.34
N SER A 54 -16.28 2.97 2.54
CA SER A 54 -15.59 4.19 2.13
C SER A 54 -15.17 4.99 3.37
N TYR A 55 -13.89 5.28 3.49
CA TYR A 55 -13.38 6.15 4.55
C TYR A 55 -13.97 7.57 4.42
N GLU A 56 -14.10 8.25 5.55
CA GLU A 56 -14.53 9.66 5.56
C GLU A 56 -13.57 10.51 4.73
N THR A 57 -14.12 11.25 3.78
CA THR A 57 -13.37 12.17 2.92
C THR A 57 -13.05 13.47 3.64
N ALA A 58 -11.96 14.11 3.26
CA ALA A 58 -11.48 15.35 3.84
C ALA A 58 -11.07 16.33 2.73
N LEU A 59 -10.11 17.22 3.02
CA LEU A 59 -9.59 18.20 2.07
C LEU A 59 -8.83 17.53 0.92
N ALA A 60 -8.77 18.21 -0.23
CA ALA A 60 -7.85 17.83 -1.29
C ALA A 60 -6.45 18.43 -1.05
N ILE A 61 -5.43 17.87 -1.70
CA ILE A 61 -4.05 18.38 -1.61
C ILE A 61 -3.98 19.87 -1.99
N LYS A 62 -4.73 20.30 -3.01
CA LYS A 62 -4.82 21.72 -3.39
C LYS A 62 -5.35 22.62 -2.27
N ASP A 63 -6.24 22.13 -1.43
CA ASP A 63 -6.81 22.93 -0.34
C ASP A 63 -5.75 23.17 0.76
N LEU A 64 -4.94 22.15 1.06
CA LEU A 64 -3.78 22.30 1.96
C LEU A 64 -2.70 23.24 1.40
N ILE A 65 -2.56 23.32 0.07
CA ILE A 65 -1.69 24.31 -0.59
C ILE A 65 -2.27 25.72 -0.44
N ASN A 66 -3.59 25.88 -0.64
CA ASN A 66 -4.27 27.17 -0.48
C ASN A 66 -4.17 27.69 0.96
N GLU A 67 -4.11 26.79 1.95
CA GLU A 67 -3.84 27.10 3.36
C GLU A 67 -2.36 27.40 3.66
N GLY A 68 -1.47 27.32 2.66
CA GLY A 68 -0.03 27.54 2.81
C GLY A 68 0.72 26.41 3.51
N LYS A 69 0.05 25.27 3.79
CA LYS A 69 0.63 24.13 4.50
C LYS A 69 1.60 23.31 3.63
N LEU A 70 1.33 23.22 2.33
CA LEU A 70 2.12 22.41 1.37
C LEU A 70 2.75 23.27 0.27
N HIS A 71 3.85 22.77 -0.29
CA HIS A 71 4.51 23.35 -1.45
C HIS A 71 3.60 23.27 -2.70
N PRO A 72 3.50 24.31 -3.54
CA PRO A 72 2.57 24.34 -4.68
C PRO A 72 2.70 23.15 -5.66
N LEU A 73 3.94 22.71 -5.94
CA LEU A 73 4.20 21.56 -6.81
C LEU A 73 3.64 20.23 -6.29
N CYS A 74 3.27 20.13 -5.01
CA CYS A 74 2.59 18.94 -4.50
C CYS A 74 1.25 18.68 -5.21
N ALA A 75 0.53 19.70 -5.69
CA ALA A 75 -0.70 19.50 -6.46
C ALA A 75 -0.45 18.87 -7.84
N GLU A 76 0.74 19.08 -8.41
CA GLU A 76 1.12 18.49 -9.69
C GLU A 76 1.56 17.03 -9.53
N ILE A 77 2.23 16.71 -8.42
CA ILE A 77 2.71 15.36 -8.11
C ILE A 77 1.56 14.47 -7.63
N PHE A 78 0.71 14.97 -6.73
CA PHE A 78 -0.36 14.20 -6.10
C PHE A 78 -1.72 14.53 -6.73
N ARG A 79 -1.91 14.07 -7.97
CA ARG A 79 -3.13 14.25 -8.76
C ARG A 79 -3.62 12.94 -9.38
N GLU A 80 -4.91 12.88 -9.65
CA GLU A 80 -5.51 11.79 -10.41
C GLU A 80 -5.34 12.02 -11.92
N ASP A 81 -5.31 10.93 -12.68
CA ASP A 81 -5.27 10.96 -14.13
C ASP A 81 -6.46 11.78 -14.66
N GLY A 82 -6.15 12.93 -15.26
CA GLY A 82 -7.17 13.70 -15.96
C GLY A 82 -7.83 14.86 -15.20
N LYS A 83 -7.26 15.40 -14.10
CA LYS A 83 -7.06 16.88 -13.90
C LYS A 83 -7.11 17.43 -12.47
N GLU A 84 -7.49 16.69 -11.43
CA GLU A 84 -7.60 17.24 -10.06
C GLU A 84 -6.58 16.65 -9.08
N SER A 85 -6.15 17.44 -8.10
CA SER A 85 -5.31 16.96 -7.00
C SER A 85 -6.07 15.94 -6.14
N ILE A 86 -5.38 14.93 -5.62
CA ILE A 86 -6.00 13.84 -4.85
C ILE A 86 -6.81 14.41 -3.67
N ARG A 87 -8.05 13.90 -3.51
CA ARG A 87 -8.86 14.13 -2.31
C ARG A 87 -8.45 13.16 -1.21
N LEU A 88 -8.14 13.69 -0.04
CA LEU A 88 -7.68 12.88 1.08
C LEU A 88 -8.86 12.24 1.83
N TYR A 89 -8.57 11.13 2.50
CA TYR A 89 -9.39 10.68 3.62
C TYR A 89 -8.96 11.36 4.92
N ARG A 90 -9.87 11.45 5.91
CA ARG A 90 -9.61 12.10 7.20
C ARG A 90 -8.32 11.61 7.86
N HIS A 91 -8.12 10.29 7.93
CA HIS A 91 -6.90 9.71 8.51
C HIS A 91 -5.61 10.11 7.77
N GLN A 92 -5.70 10.37 6.46
CA GLN A 92 -4.55 10.81 5.68
C GLN A 92 -4.22 12.27 5.95
N GLN A 93 -5.24 13.15 5.95
CA GLN A 93 -5.05 14.56 6.29
C GLN A 93 -4.46 14.72 7.70
N GLU A 94 -5.03 14.02 8.70
CA GLU A 94 -4.52 14.08 10.08
C GLU A 94 -3.06 13.64 10.20
N ALA A 95 -2.67 12.59 9.46
CA ALA A 95 -1.29 12.11 9.45
C ALA A 95 -0.34 13.11 8.77
N ILE A 96 -0.75 13.68 7.63
CA ILE A 96 0.00 14.73 6.93
C ILE A 96 0.19 15.95 7.84
N GLU A 97 -0.87 16.41 8.51
CA GLU A 97 -0.78 17.55 9.43
C GLU A 97 0.15 17.26 10.62
N LYS A 98 0.14 16.03 11.17
CA LYS A 98 1.12 15.63 12.20
C LYS A 98 2.55 15.70 11.66
N ALA A 99 2.78 15.21 10.44
CA ALA A 99 4.09 15.23 9.79
C ALA A 99 4.59 16.67 9.54
N LEU A 100 3.75 17.56 9.01
CA LEU A 100 4.08 18.96 8.77
C LEU A 100 4.42 19.72 10.07
N ASN A 101 3.76 19.34 11.17
CA ASN A 101 4.06 19.84 12.51
C ASN A 101 5.26 19.14 13.18
N ARG A 102 6.04 18.33 12.44
CA ARG A 102 7.19 17.55 12.93
C ARG A 102 6.88 16.65 14.13
N LYS A 103 5.67 16.10 14.18
CA LYS A 103 5.25 15.14 15.23
C LYS A 103 5.41 13.72 14.72
N HIS A 104 5.87 12.82 15.60
CA HIS A 104 5.87 11.39 15.33
C HIS A 104 4.44 10.83 15.33
N PHE A 105 4.14 9.91 14.43
CA PHE A 105 2.83 9.28 14.34
C PHE A 105 2.93 7.83 13.83
N VAL A 106 1.92 7.03 14.14
CA VAL A 106 1.68 5.70 13.58
C VAL A 106 0.31 5.73 12.92
N VAL A 107 0.19 5.23 11.69
CA VAL A 107 -1.09 5.11 10.98
C VAL A 107 -1.56 3.67 10.98
N THR A 108 -2.66 3.39 11.67
CA THR A 108 -3.33 2.08 11.68
C THR A 108 -4.62 2.15 10.87
N SER A 109 -4.66 1.52 9.69
CA SER A 109 -5.85 1.46 8.83
C SER A 109 -5.86 0.18 7.98
N GLY A 110 -6.97 -0.12 7.32
CA GLY A 110 -7.09 -1.28 6.44
C GLY A 110 -6.17 -1.23 5.22
N THR A 111 -5.83 -2.39 4.66
CA THR A 111 -5.08 -2.51 3.40
C THR A 111 -5.80 -1.74 2.29
N GLY A 112 -5.05 -1.07 1.42
CA GLY A 112 -5.62 -0.26 0.33
C GLY A 112 -6.19 1.10 0.73
N SER A 113 -6.15 1.52 2.00
CA SER A 113 -6.66 2.85 2.40
C SER A 113 -5.81 4.04 1.95
N GLY A 114 -4.68 3.80 1.27
CA GLY A 114 -3.74 4.86 0.87
C GLY A 114 -2.80 5.34 1.99
N LYS A 115 -2.44 4.50 2.98
CA LYS A 115 -1.45 4.84 4.02
C LYS A 115 -0.14 5.40 3.45
N THR A 116 0.29 4.90 2.30
CA THR A 116 1.51 5.37 1.61
C THR A 116 1.49 6.88 1.39
N LEU A 117 0.33 7.45 1.03
CA LEU A 117 0.16 8.88 0.79
C LEU A 117 0.48 9.72 2.04
N THR A 118 0.22 9.18 3.23
CA THR A 118 0.45 9.87 4.51
C THR A 118 1.92 10.16 4.80
N TYR A 119 2.82 9.41 4.18
CA TYR A 119 4.27 9.61 4.28
C TYR A 119 4.84 10.31 3.05
N PHE A 120 4.32 10.01 1.85
CA PHE A 120 4.86 10.60 0.62
C PHE A 120 4.61 12.09 0.53
N VAL A 121 3.40 12.57 0.85
CA VAL A 121 3.09 14.00 0.79
C VAL A 121 4.06 14.84 1.62
N PRO A 122 4.30 14.57 2.92
CA PRO A 122 5.25 15.37 3.71
C PRO A 122 6.70 15.18 3.29
N ILE A 123 7.10 14.00 2.79
CA ILE A 123 8.48 13.79 2.27
C ILE A 123 8.73 14.66 1.04
N PHE A 124 7.82 14.64 0.07
CA PHE A 124 7.96 15.45 -1.14
C PHE A 124 7.85 16.94 -0.83
N ASP A 125 6.94 17.35 0.06
CA ASP A 125 6.89 18.73 0.56
C ASP A 125 8.25 19.19 1.11
N ALA A 126 8.88 18.39 1.97
CA ALA A 126 10.19 18.69 2.53
C ALA A 126 11.29 18.78 1.45
N ILE A 127 11.32 17.85 0.49
CA ILE A 127 12.29 17.87 -0.62
C ILE A 127 12.12 19.14 -1.46
N LEU A 128 10.89 19.45 -1.85
CA LEU A 128 10.59 20.62 -2.68
C LEU A 128 10.96 21.93 -1.99
N ARG A 129 10.75 22.01 -0.67
CA ARG A 129 11.17 23.17 0.14
C ARG A 129 12.69 23.29 0.32
N THR A 130 13.43 22.18 0.23
CA THR A 130 14.88 22.16 0.49
C THR A 130 15.70 22.52 -0.76
N GLN A 131 15.09 22.60 -1.96
CA GLN A 131 15.76 22.91 -3.23
C GLN A 131 17.12 22.18 -3.37
N PRO A 132 17.11 20.84 -3.54
CA PRO A 132 18.32 20.00 -3.45
C PRO A 132 19.47 20.41 -4.40
N GLU A 133 19.17 21.12 -5.49
CA GLU A 133 20.17 21.72 -6.39
C GLU A 133 21.08 22.73 -5.68
N GLN A 134 20.59 23.43 -4.65
CA GLN A 134 21.34 24.44 -3.89
C GLN A 134 22.17 23.83 -2.75
N THR A 135 21.86 22.60 -2.32
CA THR A 135 22.54 21.95 -1.19
C THR A 135 23.92 21.37 -1.56
N LYS A 136 24.31 21.37 -2.85
CA LYS A 136 25.63 20.93 -3.34
C LYS A 136 26.81 21.80 -2.85
N ASN A 137 26.57 22.99 -2.29
CA ASN A 137 27.61 23.89 -1.79
C ASN A 137 27.95 23.74 -0.28
N CYS A 138 27.37 22.76 0.42
CA CYS A 138 27.55 22.60 1.87
C CYS A 138 28.30 21.32 2.27
N LEU A 139 29.32 20.89 1.49
CA LEU A 139 30.31 19.95 2.03
C LEU A 139 31.41 20.76 2.74
N PRO A 140 31.65 20.55 4.05
CA PRO A 140 32.77 21.20 4.73
C PRO A 140 34.10 20.72 4.12
N ASP A 141 34.98 21.68 3.82
CA ASP A 141 36.37 21.45 3.39
C ASP A 141 37.10 20.71 4.53
N GLU A 142 37.19 19.38 4.45
CA GLU A 142 38.05 18.57 5.31
C GLU A 142 39.52 18.87 4.96
N ARG A 143 40.02 20.03 5.39
CA ARG A 143 41.44 20.25 5.65
C ARG A 143 41.67 20.16 7.14
N ILE A 144 41.89 18.93 7.60
CA ILE A 144 42.49 18.66 8.90
C ILE A 144 44.00 18.76 8.69
N GLY A 145 44.60 19.80 9.28
CA GLY A 145 46.05 19.89 9.50
C GLY A 145 46.48 19.11 10.74
#